data_AF-A0A1F6I461-F1
#
_entry.id   AF-A0A1F6I461-F1
#
_cell.length_a   1.000
_cell.length_b   1.000
_cell.length_c   1.000
_cell.angle_alpha   90.00
_cell.angle_beta   90.00
_cell.angle_gamma   90.00
#
_symmetry.space_group_name_H-M   'P 1'
#
loop_
_entity.id
_entity.type
_entity.pdbx_description
1 polymer ?
#
loop_
_entity_poly.entity_id
_entity_poly.type
_entity_poly.pdbx_seq_one_letter_code
_entity_poly.pdbx_strand_id
1 'polypeptide(L)'
;MQPQTVEDYKKLLTDVIKKQIIVLGPNITLAKARNVKELIITDDGTVTQINGDPQVVTQQLVNQFMELSGLIVKKTMEPLLTIHPEVQQQAVQPASQPASQVQNEAQTENKTGI
;
A
#
# COMPACT_ATOMS: atom_id res chain seq x y z
N MET A 1 -18.20 14.40 8.05
CA MET A 1 -18.05 15.76 7.52
C MET A 1 -16.63 15.86 6.98
N GLN A 2 -16.44 16.29 5.73
CA GLN A 2 -15.09 16.56 5.23
C GLN A 2 -14.61 17.88 5.87
N PRO A 3 -13.35 17.99 6.32
CA PRO A 3 -12.80 19.24 6.84
C PRO A 3 -12.95 20.37 5.82
N GLN A 4 -13.51 21.51 6.24
CA GLN A 4 -13.83 22.64 5.36
C GLN A 4 -12.82 23.78 5.51
N THR A 5 -12.10 23.83 6.63
CA THR A 5 -11.12 24.87 6.96
C THR A 5 -9.75 24.29 7.28
N VAL A 6 -8.69 25.09 7.16
CA VAL A 6 -7.32 24.69 7.55
C VAL A 6 -7.26 24.28 9.03
N GLU A 7 -8.04 24.92 9.90
CA GLU A 7 -8.14 24.56 11.32
C GLU A 7 -8.74 23.16 11.51
N ASP A 8 -9.77 22.79 10.73
CA ASP A 8 -10.32 21.43 10.76
C ASP A 8 -9.27 20.39 10.35
N TYR A 9 -8.46 20.68 9.34
CA TYR A 9 -7.35 19.82 8.94
C TYR A 9 -6.29 19.71 10.03
N LYS A 10 -5.90 20.82 10.67
CA LYS A 10 -4.95 20.79 11.80
C LYS A 10 -5.47 19.91 12.94
N LYS A 11 -6.74 20.04 13.28
CA LYS A 11 -7.39 19.22 14.32
C LYS A 11 -7.39 17.75 13.90
N LEU A 12 -7.83 17.45 12.69
CA LEU A 12 -7.85 16.08 12.15
C LEU A 12 -6.46 15.44 12.19
N LEU A 13 -5.45 16.12 11.66
CA LEU A 13 -4.09 15.61 11.61
C LEU A 13 -3.49 15.44 13.01
N THR A 14 -3.80 16.37 13.94
CA THR A 14 -3.43 16.22 15.36
C THR A 14 -4.05 14.96 15.96
N ASP A 15 -5.35 14.74 15.76
CA ASP A 15 -6.06 13.57 16.28
C ASP A 15 -5.49 12.27 15.70
N VAL A 16 -5.17 12.26 14.40
CA VAL A 16 -4.52 11.13 13.72
C VAL A 16 -3.14 10.85 14.31
N ILE A 17 -2.28 11.87 14.45
CA ILE A 17 -0.93 11.73 15.01
C ILE A 17 -1.00 11.21 16.43
N LYS A 18 -1.85 11.80 17.29
CA LYS A 18 -2.02 11.36 18.68
C LYS A 18 -2.53 9.92 18.76
N LYS A 19 -3.41 9.51 17.85
CA LYS A 19 -3.85 8.11 17.78
C LYS A 19 -2.70 7.18 17.38
N GLN A 20 -1.85 7.58 16.44
CA GLN A 20 -0.69 6.81 16.03
C GLN A 20 0.38 6.72 17.13
N ILE A 21 0.55 7.76 17.96
CA ILE A 21 1.45 7.73 19.13
C ILE A 21 1.05 6.59 20.08
N ILE A 22 -0.26 6.35 20.29
CA ILE A 22 -0.75 5.26 21.14
C ILE A 22 -0.39 3.88 20.55
N VAL A 23 -0.36 3.75 19.22
CA VAL A 23 -0.15 2.47 18.52
C VAL A 23 1.33 2.16 18.30
N LEU A 24 2.11 3.14 17.86
CA LEU A 24 3.50 2.98 17.42
C LEU A 24 4.52 3.56 18.40
N GLY A 25 4.06 4.31 19.41
CA GLY A 25 4.90 5.05 20.33
C GLY A 25 5.34 6.42 19.78
N PRO A 26 5.67 7.38 20.68
CA PRO A 26 5.90 8.78 20.31
C PRO A 26 7.07 8.96 19.35
N ASN A 27 8.19 8.26 19.59
CA ASN A 27 9.40 8.43 18.80
C ASN A 27 9.20 8.09 17.31
N ILE A 28 8.55 6.96 17.04
CA ILE A 28 8.32 6.49 15.67
C ILE A 28 7.30 7.39 14.97
N THR A 29 6.19 7.69 15.63
CA THR A 29 5.13 8.51 15.05
C THR A 29 5.60 9.91 14.71
N LEU A 30 6.28 10.59 15.64
CA LEU A 30 6.77 11.95 15.41
C LEU A 30 7.85 11.99 14.33
N ALA A 31 8.75 11.01 14.29
CA ALA A 31 9.75 10.91 13.23
C ALA A 31 9.10 10.77 11.85
N LYS A 32 8.06 9.93 11.72
CA LYS A 32 7.33 9.76 10.46
C LYS A 32 6.51 10.99 10.06
N ALA A 33 5.81 11.60 11.01
CA ALA A 33 5.02 12.80 10.72
C ALA A 33 5.91 13.98 10.28
N ARG A 34 7.12 14.10 10.84
CA ARG A 34 8.11 15.13 10.45
C ARG A 34 8.72 14.94 9.06
N ASN A 35 8.54 13.78 8.41
CA ASN A 35 8.96 13.59 7.03
C ASN A 35 8.07 14.36 6.03
N VAL A 36 6.88 14.77 6.46
CA VAL A 36 6.00 15.65 5.69
C VAL A 36 6.50 17.08 5.90
N LYS A 37 7.31 17.60 4.98
CA LYS A 37 8.04 18.87 5.13
C LYS A 37 7.13 20.08 5.33
N GLU A 38 5.93 19.98 4.77
CA GLU A 38 4.87 20.96 4.80
C GLU A 38 4.11 20.99 6.12
N LEU A 39 4.31 20.00 6.99
CA LEU A 39 3.60 19.84 8.25
C LEU A 39 4.51 20.17 9.44
N ILE A 40 4.14 21.19 10.22
CA ILE A 40 4.87 21.56 11.44
C ILE A 40 4.11 21.00 12.65
N ILE A 41 4.82 20.22 13.46
CA ILE A 41 4.27 19.57 14.65
C ILE A 41 5.17 19.78 15.86
N THR A 42 4.55 19.88 17.02
CA THR A 42 5.21 19.90 18.33
C THR A 42 5.63 18.50 18.77
N ASP A 43 6.42 18.43 19.85
CA ASP A 43 6.87 17.17 20.45
C ASP A 43 5.75 16.35 21.11
N ASP A 44 4.58 16.94 21.36
CA ASP A 44 3.39 16.21 21.82
C ASP A 44 2.48 15.76 20.66
N GLY A 45 2.90 15.98 19.41
CA GLY A 45 2.15 15.58 18.22
C GLY A 45 1.01 16.52 17.84
N THR A 46 1.01 17.76 18.35
CA THR A 46 0.04 18.79 17.97
C THR A 46 0.50 19.49 16.69
N VAL A 47 -0.40 19.62 15.70
CA VAL A 47 -0.13 20.31 14.43
C VAL A 47 -0.29 21.81 14.61
N THR A 48 0.79 22.56 14.45
CA THR A 48 0.79 24.02 14.61
C THR A 48 0.62 24.73 13.28
N GLN A 49 1.13 24.16 12.19
CA GLN A 49 1.09 24.79 10.87
C GLN A 49 1.02 23.76 9.75
N ILE A 50 0.27 24.10 8.69
CA ILE A 50 0.19 23.38 7.42
C ILE A 50 0.60 24.36 6.33
N ASN A 51 1.63 24.03 5.57
CA ASN A 51 2.13 24.82 4.45
C ASN A 51 1.63 24.20 3.14
N GLY A 52 0.94 24.97 2.30
CA GLY A 52 0.38 24.46 1.05
C GLY A 52 -1.01 23.84 1.19
N ASP A 53 -1.35 22.92 0.29
CA ASP A 53 -2.70 22.33 0.22
C ASP A 53 -2.93 21.31 1.37
N PRO A 54 -3.91 21.55 2.27
CA PRO A 54 -4.17 20.66 3.40
C PRO A 54 -4.57 19.23 3.03
N GLN A 55 -5.25 19.03 1.89
CA GLN A 55 -5.62 17.68 1.43
C GLN A 55 -4.38 16.92 0.99
N VAL A 56 -3.48 17.58 0.25
CA VAL A 56 -2.22 16.98 -0.18
C VAL A 56 -1.36 16.61 1.03
N VAL A 57 -1.21 17.52 2.00
CA VAL A 57 -0.46 17.26 3.25
C VAL A 57 -1.06 16.09 4.04
N THR A 58 -2.39 16.02 4.09
CA THR A 58 -3.09 14.90 4.75
C THR A 58 -2.74 13.57 4.07
N GLN A 59 -2.80 13.51 2.74
CA GLN A 59 -2.46 12.30 2.01
C GLN A 59 -1.00 11.91 2.18
N GLN A 60 -0.08 12.88 2.22
CA GLN A 60 1.34 12.61 2.47
C GLN A 60 1.57 12.00 3.86
N LEU A 61 0.89 12.51 4.90
CA LEU A 61 0.97 11.94 6.24
C LEU A 61 0.46 10.49 6.27
N VAL A 62 -0.67 10.22 5.61
CA VAL A 62 -1.20 8.85 5.47
C VAL A 62 -0.19 7.94 4.78
N ASN A 63 0.43 8.39 3.70
CA ASN A 63 1.45 7.63 2.97
C ASN A 63 2.64 7.28 3.88
N GLN A 64 3.11 8.22 4.73
CA GLN A 64 4.21 7.94 5.67
C GLN A 64 3.91 6.78 6.63
N PHE A 65 2.67 6.65 7.09
CA PHE A 65 2.28 5.56 7.97
C PHE A 65 2.02 4.24 7.21
N MET A 66 1.47 4.31 5.99
CA MET A 66 1.30 3.13 5.13
C MET A 66 2.62 2.52 4.67
N GLU A 67 3.59 3.34 4.29
CA GLU A 67 4.93 2.86 3.94
C GLU A 67 5.60 2.14 5.13
N LEU A 68 5.41 2.68 6.34
CA LEU A 68 5.93 2.05 7.55
C LEU A 68 5.27 0.69 7.81
N SER A 69 3.94 0.56 7.63
CA SER A 69 3.27 -0.72 7.86
C SER A 69 3.75 -1.80 6.88
N GLY A 70 3.95 -1.45 5.61
CA GLY A 70 4.54 -2.35 4.61
C GLY A 70 5.95 -2.80 5.00
N LEU A 71 6.78 -1.87 5.50
CA LEU A 71 8.13 -2.19 5.96
C LEU A 71 8.11 -3.10 7.20
N ILE A 72 7.21 -2.85 8.16
CA ILE A 72 7.05 -3.69 9.35
C ILE A 72 6.70 -5.12 8.93
N VAL A 73 5.67 -5.28 8.08
CA VAL A 73 5.28 -6.61 7.57
C VAL A 73 6.43 -7.28 6.84
N LYS A 74 7.12 -6.57 5.95
CA LYS A 74 8.26 -7.14 5.21
C LYS A 74 9.36 -7.62 6.16
N LYS A 75 9.77 -6.81 7.13
CA LYS A 75 10.87 -7.15 8.05
C LYS A 75 10.50 -8.25 9.04
N THR A 76 9.23 -8.41 9.39
CA THR A 76 8.79 -9.53 10.23
C THR A 76 8.58 -10.81 9.43
N MET A 77 8.18 -10.72 8.16
CA MET A 77 7.99 -11.88 7.29
C MET A 77 9.29 -12.43 6.71
N GLU A 78 10.29 -11.60 6.39
CA GLU A 78 11.57 -12.03 5.82
C GLU A 78 12.23 -13.20 6.58
N PRO A 79 12.40 -13.14 7.93
CA PRO A 79 12.94 -14.26 8.69
C PRO A 79 12.04 -15.50 8.65
N LEU A 80 10.71 -15.32 8.71
CA LEU A 80 9.77 -16.44 8.72
C LEU A 80 9.75 -17.19 7.39
N LEU A 81 9.82 -16.47 6.26
CA LEU A 81 9.92 -17.07 4.93
C LEU A 81 11.25 -17.80 4.71
N THR A 82 12.32 -17.37 5.41
CA THR A 82 13.61 -18.08 5.41
C THR A 82 13.53 -19.39 6.18
N ILE A 83 12.75 -19.43 7.27
CA ILE A 83 12.54 -20.62 8.10
C ILE A 83 11.55 -21.61 7.45
N HIS A 84 10.59 -21.11 6.66
CA HIS A 84 9.53 -21.89 6.00
C HIS A 84 9.61 -21.77 4.46
N PRO A 85 10.63 -22.34 3.80
CA PRO A 85 10.83 -22.20 2.35
C PRO A 85 9.71 -22.84 1.51
N GLU A 86 8.96 -23.80 2.06
CA GLU A 86 7.81 -24.42 1.36
C GLU A 86 6.72 -23.40 0.98
N VAL A 87 6.58 -22.30 1.72
CA VAL A 87 5.53 -21.29 1.49
C VAL A 87 5.83 -20.41 0.26
N GLN A 88 7.10 -20.30 -0.16
CA GLN A 88 7.47 -19.51 -1.34
C GLN A 88 7.13 -20.19 -2.67
N GLN A 89 6.95 -21.51 -2.70
CA GLN A 89 6.83 -22.28 -3.95
C GLN A 89 5.44 -22.24 -4.59
N GLN A 90 4.41 -21.73 -3.90
CA GLN A 90 3.03 -21.74 -4.40
C GLN A 90 2.59 -20.43 -5.10
N ALA A 91 3.43 -19.39 -5.14
CA ALA A 91 3.05 -18.08 -5.69
C ALA A 91 3.33 -17.89 -7.20
N VAL A 92 3.86 -18.90 -7.90
CA VAL A 92 4.18 -18.79 -9.35
C VAL A 92 3.69 -20.02 -10.13
N GLN A 93 2.38 -20.22 -10.19
CA GLN A 93 1.78 -20.90 -11.33
C GLN A 93 0.87 -19.90 -12.06
N PRO A 94 1.33 -19.26 -13.14
CA PRO A 94 0.40 -18.62 -14.05
C PRO A 94 -0.52 -19.71 -14.62
N ALA A 95 -1.82 -19.55 -14.42
CA ALA A 95 -2.84 -20.36 -15.07
C ALA A 95 -2.85 -20.06 -16.58
N SER A 96 -1.83 -20.52 -17.31
CA SER A 96 -1.85 -20.60 -18.77
C SER A 96 -2.40 -21.96 -19.17
N GLN A 97 -3.72 -22.06 -19.29
CA GLN A 97 -4.35 -23.11 -20.10
C GLN A 97 -4.23 -22.72 -21.58
N PRO A 98 -3.76 -23.61 -22.47
CA PRO A 98 -3.73 -23.34 -23.90
C PRO A 98 -5.13 -23.51 -24.50
N ALA A 99 -5.77 -22.40 -24.89
CA ALA A 99 -6.88 -22.41 -25.83
C ALA A 99 -6.32 -22.64 -27.24
N SER A 100 -6.14 -23.90 -27.65
CA SER A 100 -5.80 -24.27 -29.02
C SER A 100 -6.31 -25.68 -29.34
N GLN A 101 -7.61 -25.79 -29.59
CA GLN A 101 -8.18 -26.88 -30.40
C GLN A 101 -9.24 -26.28 -31.33
N VAL A 102 -8.78 -25.59 -32.36
CA VAL A 102 -9.54 -25.40 -33.60
C VAL A 102 -8.59 -25.80 -34.72
N GLN A 103 -8.64 -27.07 -35.13
CA GLN A 103 -8.33 -27.58 -36.47
C GLN A 103 -8.21 -29.10 -36.42
N ASN A 104 -9.21 -29.79 -36.97
CA ASN A 104 -9.04 -30.70 -38.11
C ASN A 104 -10.33 -31.47 -38.37
N GLU A 105 -11.04 -31.13 -39.45
CA GLU A 105 -11.87 -32.07 -40.21
C GLU A 105 -12.21 -31.43 -41.57
N ALA A 106 -11.25 -31.46 -42.49
CA ALA A 106 -11.49 -31.25 -43.91
C ALA A 106 -10.37 -31.91 -44.74
N GLN A 107 -10.48 -33.21 -44.99
CA GLN A 107 -9.99 -33.86 -46.22
C GLN A 107 -10.25 -35.37 -46.18
N THR A 108 -11.27 -35.82 -46.90
CA THR A 108 -11.18 -36.94 -47.88
C THR A 108 -12.52 -37.10 -48.56
N GLU A 109 -12.63 -36.69 -49.83
CA GLU A 109 -13.22 -37.52 -50.88
C GLU A 109 -13.10 -36.77 -52.22
N ASN A 110 -12.05 -37.12 -52.97
CA ASN A 110 -12.05 -36.94 -54.41
C ASN A 110 -11.17 -38.01 -55.06
N LYS A 111 -11.79 -39.11 -55.51
CA LYS A 111 -11.51 -39.81 -56.79
C LYS A 111 -12.20 -41.17 -56.80
N THR A 112 -13.21 -41.31 -57.66
CA THR A 112 -13.22 -42.41 -58.64
C THR A 112 -13.88 -41.85 -59.88
N GLY A 113 -13.11 -41.74 -60.96
CA GLY A 113 -13.66 -41.64 -62.31
C GLY A 113 -13.44 -42.98 -62.99
N ILE A 114 -14.44 -43.45 -63.73
CA ILE A 114 -14.37 -44.02 -65.08
C ILE A 114 -15.71 -43.75 -65.75
#